data_AF-J2KLV9-F1
#
_entry.id   AF-J2KLV9-F1
#
_cell.length_a   1.000
_cell.length_b   1.000
_cell.length_c   1.000
_cell.angle_alpha   90.00
_cell.angle_beta   90.00
_cell.angle_gamma   90.00
#
_symmetry.space_group_name_H-M   'P 1'
#
loop_
_entity.id
_entity.type
_entity.pdbx_description
1 polymer ?
#
loop_
_entity_poly.entity_id
_entity_poly.type
_entity_poly.pdbx_seq_one_letter_code
_entity_poly.pdbx_strand_id
1 'polypeptide(L)' 'MNQSNFDELIERSLKIIREQYHKLELKHHKSEWSLEEDALAYLTDAGLIGRNIMSHQKRWLKPDSAAELEHKFAENIW' A
#
# COMPACT_ATOMS: atom_id res chain seq x y z
N MET A 1 -3.05 18.52 12.47
CA MET A 1 -3.88 17.33 12.21
C MET A 1 -4.61 17.01 13.50
N ASN A 2 -5.95 16.96 13.48
CA ASN A 2 -6.72 16.55 14.65
C ASN A 2 -6.74 15.02 14.71
N GLN A 3 -6.73 14.47 15.92
CA GLN A 3 -6.73 13.02 16.19
C GLN A 3 -7.84 12.28 15.41
N SER A 4 -9.01 12.91 15.27
CA SER A 4 -10.15 12.33 14.53
C SER A 4 -9.88 12.03 13.05
N ASN A 5 -8.95 12.74 12.40
CA ASN A 5 -8.64 12.51 10.98
C ASN A 5 -7.80 11.23 10.80
N PHE A 6 -6.92 10.93 11.75
CA PHE A 6 -6.13 9.70 11.72
C PHE A 6 -6.99 8.48 12.07
N ASP A 7 -7.91 8.62 13.03
CA ASP A 7 -8.86 7.57 13.38
C ASP A 7 -9.79 7.22 12.20
N GLU A 8 -10.30 8.23 11.49
CA GLU A 8 -11.10 8.03 10.27
C GLU A 8 -10.30 7.34 9.17
N LEU A 9 -9.02 7.70 9.00
CA LEU A 9 -8.15 7.08 8.03
C LEU A 9 -7.90 5.60 8.36
N ILE A 10 -7.60 5.28 9.62
CA ILE A 10 -7.45 3.89 10.09
C ILE A 10 -8.74 3.09 9.85
N GLU A 11 -9.91 3.66 10.18
CA GLU A 11 -11.19 3.00 9.96
C GLU A 11 -11.43 2.70 8.49
N ARG A 12 -11.15 3.66 7.60
CA ARG A 12 -11.29 3.46 6.16
C ARG A 12 -10.33 2.39 5.64
N SER A 13 -9.07 2.40 6.06
CA SER A 13 -8.09 1.40 5.64
C SER A 13 -8.50 -0.01 6.07
N LEU A 14 -8.82 -0.20 7.35
CA LEU A 14 -9.13 -1.52 7.90
C LEU A 14 -10.51 -2.03 7.46
N LYS A 15 -11.56 -1.22 7.58
CA LYS A 15 -12.93 -1.69 7.34
C LYS A 15 -13.35 -1.60 5.88
N ILE A 16 -12.88 -0.59 5.15
CA ILE A 16 -13.33 -0.37 3.77
C ILE A 16 -12.35 -0.99 2.79
N ILE A 17 -11.04 -0.82 2.96
CA ILE A 17 -10.06 -1.31 1.98
C ILE A 17 -9.74 -2.78 2.24
N ARG A 18 -9.21 -3.14 3.43
CA ARG A 18 -8.78 -4.51 3.73
C ARG A 18 -9.92 -5.54 3.58
N GLU A 19 -11.13 -5.24 4.04
CA GLU A 19 -12.29 -6.13 3.87
C GLU A 19 -12.63 -6.40 2.39
N GLN A 20 -12.42 -5.43 1.49
CA GLN A 20 -12.67 -5.65 0.06
C GLN A 20 -11.57 -6.53 -0.55
N TYR A 21 -10.33 -6.38 -0.08
CA TYR A 21 -9.25 -7.29 -0.45
C TYR A 21 -9.49 -8.71 0.07
N HIS A 22 -9.96 -8.92 1.31
CA HIS A 22 -10.38 -10.26 1.78
C HIS A 22 -11.43 -10.89 0.85
N LYS A 23 -12.41 -10.12 0.39
CA LYS A 23 -13.42 -10.63 -0.57
C LYS A 23 -12.78 -11.06 -1.89
N LEU A 24 -11.77 -10.34 -2.36
CA LEU A 24 -11.00 -10.72 -3.56
C LEU A 24 -10.17 -11.98 -3.31
N GLU A 25 -9.49 -12.06 -2.17
CA GLU A 25 -8.68 -13.22 -1.77
C GLU A 25 -9.55 -14.48 -1.65
N LEU A 26 -10.70 -14.40 -0.98
CA LEU A 26 -11.65 -15.51 -0.92
C LEU A 26 -12.17 -15.91 -2.30
N LYS A 27 -12.40 -14.95 -3.20
CA LYS A 27 -12.84 -15.23 -4.57
C LYS A 27 -11.77 -15.93 -5.42
N HIS A 28 -10.51 -15.53 -5.28
CA HIS A 28 -9.41 -15.99 -6.14
C HIS A 28 -8.63 -17.16 -5.56
N HIS A 29 -8.43 -17.19 -4.25
CA HIS A 29 -7.57 -18.13 -3.53
C HIS A 29 -8.33 -19.01 -2.53
N LYS A 30 -9.62 -18.74 -2.27
CA LYS A 30 -10.48 -19.46 -1.31
C LYS A 30 -10.02 -19.38 0.15
N SER A 31 -9.07 -18.50 0.44
CA SER A 31 -8.59 -18.16 1.77
C SER A 31 -8.27 -16.67 1.82
N GLU A 32 -8.36 -16.09 3.01
CA GLU A 32 -7.80 -14.78 3.30
C GLU A 32 -6.27 -14.91 3.43
N TRP A 33 -5.56 -13.83 3.14
CA TRP A 33 -4.12 -13.77 3.34
C TRP A 33 -3.74 -13.90 4.81
N SER A 34 -2.64 -14.59 5.07
CA SER A 34 -2.06 -14.66 6.40
C SER A 34 -1.35 -13.35 6.76
N LEU A 35 -1.03 -13.17 8.05
CA LEU A 35 -0.24 -12.03 8.52
C LEU A 35 1.12 -11.94 7.83
N GLU A 36 1.71 -13.09 7.49
CA GLU A 36 2.98 -13.16 6.76
C GLU A 36 2.83 -12.69 5.30
N GLU A 37 1.72 -13.02 4.64
CA GLU A 37 1.40 -12.55 3.29
C GLU A 37 1.13 -11.04 3.27
N ASP A 38 0.38 -10.54 4.24
CA ASP A 38 0.15 -9.11 4.44
C ASP A 38 1.47 -8.37 4.70
N ALA A 39 2.35 -8.92 5.55
CA ALA A 39 3.67 -8.34 5.82
C ALA A 39 4.56 -8.34 4.57
N LEU A 40 4.49 -9.39 3.75
CA LEU A 40 5.24 -9.46 2.49
C LEU A 40 4.76 -8.42 1.47
N ALA A 41 3.45 -8.21 1.38
CA ALA A 41 2.86 -7.18 0.52
C ALA A 41 3.30 -5.78 0.96
N TYR A 42 3.22 -5.49 2.26
CA TYR A 42 3.71 -4.23 2.83
C TYR A 42 5.19 -3.97 2.49
N LEU A 43 6.06 -4.98 2.67
CA LEU A 43 7.49 -4.86 2.36
C LEU A 43 7.73 -4.61 0.86
N THR A 44 6.88 -5.18 0.00
CA THR A 44 6.95 -4.94 -1.45
C THR A 44 6.68 -3.48 -1.77
N ASP A 45 5.63 -2.89 -1.19
CA ASP A 45 5.30 -1.48 -1.42
C ASP A 45 6.37 -0.54 -0.84
N ALA A 46 6.92 -0.86 0.33
CA ALA A 46 8.04 -0.11 0.92
C ALA A 46 9.28 -0.14 -0.01
N GLY A 47 9.60 -1.28 -0.60
CA GLY A 47 10.68 -1.42 -1.58
C GLY A 47 10.44 -0.59 -2.85
N LEU A 48 9.19 -0.54 -3.32
CA LEU A 48 8.80 0.25 -4.48
C LEU A 48 8.90 1.76 -4.21
N ILE A 49 8.56 2.24 -3.01
CA ILE A 49 8.81 3.61 -2.58
C ILE A 49 10.29 3.93 -2.72
N GLY A 50 11.18 3.08 -2.17
CA GLY A 50 12.63 3.28 -2.27
C GLY A 50 13.12 3.40 -3.72
N ARG A 51 12.64 2.52 -4.60
CA ARG A 51 12.96 2.55 -6.04
C ARG A 51 12.44 3.83 -6.72
N ASN A 52 11.22 4.24 -6.40
CA ASN A 52 10.59 5.43 -6.97
C ASN A 52 11.29 6.72 -6.50
N ILE A 53 11.76 6.77 -5.25
CA ILE A 53 12.62 7.86 -4.73
C ILE A 53 13.93 7.93 -5.52
N MET A 54 14.62 6.80 -5.71
CA MET A 54 15.86 6.75 -6.48
C MET A 54 15.67 7.25 -7.91
N SER A 55 14.53 6.91 -8.51
CA SER A 55 14.14 7.42 -9.84
C SER A 55 13.84 8.92 -9.82
N HIS A 56 13.09 9.40 -8.82
CA HIS A 56 12.79 10.82 -8.65
C HIS A 56 14.07 11.65 -8.47
N GLN A 57 15.08 11.10 -7.78
CA GLN A 57 16.41 11.69 -7.61
C GLN A 57 17.32 11.52 -8.85
N LYS A 58 16.82 10.97 -9.96
CA LYS A 58 17.57 10.71 -11.20
C LYS A 58 18.78 9.78 -11.02
N ARG A 59 18.77 8.96 -9.96
CA ARG A 59 19.77 7.91 -9.71
C ARG A 59 19.38 6.57 -10.36
N TRP A 60 18.12 6.44 -10.75
CA TRP A 60 17.58 5.29 -11.48
C TRP A 60 16.77 5.80 -12.68
N LEU A 61 16.92 5.19 -13.85
CA LEU A 61 16.15 5.57 -15.05
C LEU A 61 14.84 4.80 -15.06
N LYS A 62 13.78 5.39 -14.51
CA LYS A 62 12.41 4.89 -14.61
C LYS A 62 11.46 6.03 -14.97
N PRO A 63 10.68 5.91 -16.06
CA PRO A 63 9.66 6.90 -16.41
C PRO A 63 8.56 6.93 -15.33
N ASP A 64 7.87 8.08 -15.23
CA ASP A 64 6.66 8.27 -14.42
C ASP A 64 6.79 7.97 -12.90
N SER A 65 8.00 8.11 -12.36
CA SER A 65 8.24 7.80 -10.93
C SER A 65 7.57 8.76 -9.94
N ALA A 66 7.10 9.93 -10.37
CA ALA A 66 6.41 10.88 -9.48
C ALA A 66 4.97 10.44 -9.15
N ALA A 67 4.17 10.09 -10.17
CA ALA A 67 2.80 9.62 -9.96
C ALA A 67 2.78 8.28 -9.21
N GLU A 68 3.68 7.35 -9.56
CA GLU A 68 3.77 6.06 -8.87
C GLU A 68 4.22 6.22 -7.40
N LEU A 69 5.01 7.25 -7.09
CA LEU A 69 5.43 7.53 -5.72
C LEU A 69 4.25 7.97 -4.85
N GLU A 70 3.36 8.81 -5.35
CA GLU A 70 2.15 9.24 -4.62
C GLU A 70 1.22 8.07 -4.32
N HIS A 71 0.97 7.20 -5.32
CA HIS A 71 0.17 6.00 -5.13
C HIS A 71 0.80 5.03 -4.13
N LYS A 72 2.11 4.80 -4.23
CA LYS A 72 2.82 3.88 -3.32
C LYS A 72 2.89 4.40 -1.89
N PHE A 73 2.96 5.71 -1.68
CA PHE A 73 2.82 6.28 -0.34
C PHE A 73 1.44 6.05 0.25
N ALA A 74 0.37 6.19 -0.53
CA ALA A 74 -0.97 5.86 -0.07
C ALA A 74 -1.11 4.37 0.26
N GLU A 75 -0.56 3.48 -0.58
CA GLU A 75 -0.56 2.03 -0.36
C GLU A 75 0.23 1.59 0.86
N ASN A 76 1.26 2.32 1.28
CA ASN A 76 2.00 2.00 2.49
C ASN A 76 1.33 2.50 3.78
N ILE A 77 0.32 3.37 3.66
CA ILE A 77 -0.42 3.95 4.78
C ILE A 77 -1.67 3.12 5.13
N TRP A 78 -2.31 2.49 4.14
CA TRP A 78 -3.47 1.63 4.36
C TRP A 78 -3.09 0.18 4.63
#